data_AF-A0AA88L8K1-F1
#
_entry.id   AF-A0AA88L8K1-F1
#
_cell.length_a   1.000
_cell.length_b   1.000
_cell.length_c   1.000
_cell.angle_alpha   90.00
_cell.angle_beta   90.00
_cell.angle_gamma   90.00
#
_symmetry.space_group_name_H-M   'P 1'
#
loop_
_entity.id
_entity.type
_entity.pdbx_description
1 polymer ?
#
loop_
_entity_poly.entity_id
_entity_poly.type
_entity_poly.pdbx_seq_one_letter_code
_entity_poly.pdbx_strand_id
1 'polypeptide(L)'
;MEEHIQNEEFQEPEHEDVEEEEEEIGEIKGLDLDRGGRGVTLPMLVADKILEPGKGIMTIDYLGQKFTGDLLENGTICSRETQQIFSTPSAWALHCKRIINPEKKSGCGWSSVRYKGKRLDFYKALWIRRKRDSMSAVENGIQPNVAVEKKRSTSGCGGTQEVALYENIAANWNNISQTTLVKAVTLSDIERLQPFLVVTSAELLATVQFHCSISSQQVVGYVGGKWDNNTQTLSLVRAYPCLVSNSSVEEARAEEYRIKQQMQNDSLQLAAWYHSHPLSKAQPSIRDTLKQLSYELIMRGNTDSSYRPCVGLIFAPNDISVSSSQLLCYWVAPPPESRPSDLPRPLSLQYVVAKAETDLLPLVQTLVNCLEFYLKFGSVDAEGRALLKHRIQTFVDVLFDGRSNEFQRLFQRM
;
A
#
# COMPACT_ATOMS: atom_id res chain seq x y z
N MET A 1 36.66 51.10 -33.00
CA MET A 1 35.52 50.97 -33.92
C MET A 1 35.11 49.51 -33.81
N GLU A 2 34.38 49.21 -32.74
CA GLU A 2 33.95 47.85 -32.37
C GLU A 2 32.45 47.95 -32.07
N GLU A 3 31.66 47.19 -32.82
CA GLU A 3 30.21 47.24 -32.83
C GLU A 3 29.60 46.41 -31.71
N HIS A 4 28.66 47.03 -31.00
CA HIS A 4 27.69 46.38 -30.11
C HIS A 4 26.60 45.71 -30.94
N ILE A 5 26.33 44.42 -30.71
CA ILE A 5 25.09 43.76 -31.14
C ILE A 5 24.33 43.31 -29.89
N GLN A 6 23.06 43.73 -29.84
CA GLN A 6 22.08 43.54 -28.78
C GLN A 6 21.54 42.09 -28.78
N ASN A 7 21.32 41.54 -27.59
CA ASN A 7 20.56 40.30 -27.38
C ASN A 7 19.06 40.61 -27.47
N GLU A 8 18.38 40.05 -28.46
CA GLU A 8 16.91 39.98 -28.50
C GLU A 8 16.44 38.64 -27.89
N GLU A 9 15.57 38.74 -26.89
CA GLU A 9 14.86 37.60 -26.26
C GLU A 9 13.86 37.00 -27.25
N PHE A 10 13.95 35.69 -27.47
CA PHE A 10 13.02 34.92 -28.30
C PHE A 10 11.80 34.51 -27.45
N GLN A 11 10.63 35.10 -27.71
CA GLN A 11 9.35 34.67 -27.14
C GLN A 11 8.83 33.43 -27.91
N GLU A 12 8.44 32.39 -27.19
CA GLU A 12 7.77 31.21 -27.76
C GLU A 12 6.34 31.56 -28.23
N PRO A 13 5.91 31.13 -29.43
CA PRO A 13 4.52 31.30 -29.84
C PRO A 13 3.64 30.18 -29.28
N GLU A 14 2.55 30.58 -28.62
CA GLU A 14 1.40 29.71 -28.36
C GLU A 14 0.72 29.41 -29.70
N HIS A 15 0.57 28.13 -30.07
CA HIS A 15 -0.30 27.77 -31.18
C HIS A 15 -1.14 26.51 -30.92
N GLU A 16 -2.41 26.71 -31.26
CA GLU A 16 -3.60 25.90 -31.12
C GLU A 16 -3.53 24.57 -31.90
N ASP A 17 -3.95 23.49 -31.26
CA ASP A 17 -4.12 22.18 -31.89
C ASP A 17 -5.34 22.20 -32.82
N VAL A 18 -5.13 21.83 -34.09
CA VAL A 18 -6.21 21.56 -35.06
C VAL A 18 -6.73 20.15 -34.80
N GLU A 19 -7.98 20.07 -34.33
CA GLU A 19 -8.71 18.81 -34.14
C GLU A 19 -9.11 18.20 -35.49
N GLU A 20 -8.67 16.97 -35.78
CA GLU A 20 -9.28 16.12 -36.80
C GLU A 20 -10.42 15.31 -36.14
N GLU A 21 -11.61 15.39 -36.72
CA GLU A 21 -12.88 14.83 -36.22
C GLU A 21 -12.81 13.31 -36.00
N GLU A 22 -12.96 12.85 -34.74
CA GLU A 22 -13.19 11.44 -34.38
C GLU A 22 -14.71 11.16 -34.25
N GLU A 23 -15.16 10.05 -34.83
CA GLU A 23 -16.54 9.56 -34.71
C GLU A 23 -16.95 9.37 -33.24
N GLU A 24 -18.08 9.99 -32.90
CA GLU A 24 -18.63 10.20 -31.56
C GLU A 24 -19.10 8.87 -30.93
N ILE A 25 -18.38 8.37 -29.90
CA ILE A 25 -18.89 7.37 -28.96
C ILE A 25 -18.54 7.77 -27.52
N GLY A 26 -19.52 8.41 -26.85
CA GLY A 26 -19.75 8.36 -25.40
C GLY A 26 -18.64 8.88 -24.48
N GLU A 27 -18.65 10.20 -24.23
CA GLU A 27 -17.87 10.87 -23.19
C GLU A 27 -18.02 10.19 -21.81
N ILE A 28 -16.92 9.68 -21.25
CA ILE A 28 -16.79 9.46 -19.79
C ILE A 28 -15.99 10.63 -19.23
N LYS A 29 -16.71 11.70 -18.85
CA LYS A 29 -16.14 12.84 -18.13
C LYS A 29 -15.88 12.48 -16.67
N GLY A 30 -14.66 12.78 -16.20
CA GLY A 30 -14.36 12.99 -14.78
C GLY A 30 -13.83 11.79 -14.00
N LEU A 31 -12.60 11.35 -14.31
CA LEU A 31 -11.75 10.70 -13.30
C LEU A 31 -10.37 11.35 -13.34
N ASP A 32 -10.10 12.09 -12.28
CA ASP A 32 -8.82 12.69 -11.94
C ASP A 32 -7.76 11.58 -11.77
N LEU A 33 -7.10 11.23 -12.87
CA LEU A 33 -6.22 10.06 -13.00
C LEU A 33 -4.77 10.32 -12.59
N ASP A 34 -4.46 11.49 -12.04
CA ASP A 34 -3.07 11.93 -11.86
C ASP A 34 -2.41 11.46 -10.54
N ARG A 35 -3.04 10.56 -9.77
CA ARG A 35 -2.50 10.09 -8.47
C ARG A 35 -2.44 8.58 -8.23
N GLY A 36 -2.72 7.73 -9.22
CA GLY A 36 -2.76 6.26 -9.01
C GLY A 36 -1.80 5.40 -9.86
N GLY A 37 -0.97 5.99 -10.71
CA GLY A 37 -0.39 5.28 -11.87
C GLY A 37 1.08 4.86 -11.82
N ARG A 38 1.79 4.88 -10.69
CA ARG A 38 3.27 4.73 -10.69
C ARG A 38 3.82 3.29 -10.59
N GLY A 39 2.99 2.25 -10.73
CA GLY A 39 3.42 0.85 -10.56
C GLY A 39 3.25 -0.09 -11.77
N VAL A 40 2.56 0.32 -12.83
CA VAL A 40 2.29 -0.57 -13.99
C VAL A 40 3.47 -0.50 -14.96
N THR A 41 4.03 -1.66 -15.32
CA THR A 41 5.15 -1.77 -16.27
C THR A 41 4.75 -2.58 -17.50
N LEU A 42 5.45 -2.41 -18.63
CA LEU A 42 5.20 -3.21 -19.84
C LEU A 42 5.31 -4.72 -19.59
N PRO A 43 6.31 -5.23 -18.84
CA PRO A 43 6.35 -6.64 -18.46
C PRO A 43 5.09 -7.13 -17.75
N MET A 44 4.47 -6.31 -16.88
CA MET A 44 3.22 -6.69 -16.20
C MET A 44 2.04 -6.82 -17.18
N LEU A 45 1.97 -5.92 -18.17
CA LEU A 45 0.93 -5.97 -19.20
C LEU A 45 1.11 -7.17 -20.14
N VAL A 46 2.35 -7.56 -20.44
CA VAL A 46 2.65 -8.76 -21.24
C VAL A 46 2.38 -10.04 -20.45
N ALA A 47 2.80 -10.10 -19.17
CA ALA A 47 2.60 -11.26 -18.30
C ALA A 47 1.11 -11.58 -18.08
N ASP A 48 0.28 -10.56 -17.89
CA ASP A 48 -1.18 -10.71 -17.75
C ASP A 48 -1.90 -10.78 -19.11
N LYS A 49 -1.16 -10.96 -20.21
CA LYS A 49 -1.66 -11.12 -21.59
C LYS A 49 -2.57 -9.98 -22.08
N ILE A 50 -2.34 -8.76 -21.58
CA ILE A 50 -3.02 -7.56 -22.06
C ILE A 50 -2.32 -7.01 -23.31
N LEU A 51 -1.00 -7.15 -23.36
CA LEU A 51 -0.19 -6.89 -24.54
C LEU A 51 0.41 -8.19 -25.06
N GLU A 52 0.48 -8.32 -26.38
CA GLU A 52 1.12 -9.46 -27.04
C GLU A 52 2.43 -8.99 -27.66
N PRO A 53 3.54 -9.73 -27.45
CA PRO A 53 4.79 -9.48 -28.15
C PRO A 53 4.60 -9.55 -29.66
N GLY A 54 5.37 -8.76 -30.40
CA GLY A 54 5.16 -8.59 -31.83
C GLY A 54 6.08 -7.55 -32.44
N LYS A 55 6.20 -7.60 -33.77
CA LYS A 55 7.06 -6.70 -34.54
C LYS A 55 6.27 -5.49 -35.05
N GLY A 56 6.82 -4.29 -34.92
CA GLY A 56 6.26 -3.04 -35.43
C GLY A 56 4.92 -2.61 -34.81
N ILE A 57 4.58 -3.16 -33.65
CA ILE A 57 3.29 -2.93 -32.96
C ILE A 57 3.33 -1.74 -32.00
N MET A 58 4.52 -1.24 -31.67
CA MET A 58 4.72 -0.06 -30.84
C MET A 58 4.99 1.14 -31.74
N THR A 59 4.33 2.27 -31.51
CA THR A 59 4.55 3.48 -32.31
C THR A 59 4.59 4.75 -31.46
N ILE A 60 5.34 5.75 -31.94
CA ILE A 60 5.38 7.11 -31.38
C ILE A 60 5.33 8.10 -32.53
N ASP A 61 4.43 9.06 -32.45
CA ASP A 61 4.35 10.18 -33.39
C ASP A 61 4.87 11.45 -32.69
N TYR A 62 5.86 12.12 -33.29
CA TYR A 62 6.43 13.35 -32.75
C TYR A 62 6.84 14.29 -33.88
N LEU A 63 6.29 15.52 -33.87
CA LEU A 63 6.56 16.57 -34.87
C LEU A 63 6.43 16.06 -36.32
N GLY A 64 5.36 15.31 -36.61
CA GLY A 64 5.09 14.76 -37.95
C GLY A 64 5.92 13.54 -38.34
N GLN A 65 6.83 13.07 -37.49
CA GLN A 65 7.60 11.85 -37.71
C GLN A 65 7.09 10.69 -36.85
N LYS A 66 7.00 9.51 -37.47
CA LYS A 66 6.53 8.28 -36.84
C LYS A 66 7.69 7.31 -36.62
N PHE A 67 7.86 6.88 -35.38
CA PHE A 67 8.81 5.86 -34.95
C PHE A 67 8.08 4.56 -34.65
N THR A 68 8.74 3.44 -34.91
CA THR A 68 8.21 2.09 -34.79
C THR A 68 9.12 1.19 -33.95
N GLY A 69 8.51 0.38 -33.09
CA GLY A 69 9.22 -0.53 -32.19
C GLY A 69 8.59 -1.90 -32.14
N ASP A 70 9.41 -2.89 -31.86
CA ASP A 70 9.01 -4.25 -31.57
C ASP A 70 8.82 -4.41 -30.06
N LEU A 71 7.73 -5.06 -29.63
CA LEU A 71 7.54 -5.43 -28.22
C LEU A 71 8.07 -6.86 -28.02
N LEU A 72 9.07 -7.01 -27.16
CA LEU A 72 9.69 -8.29 -26.85
C LEU A 72 8.92 -9.05 -25.76
N GLU A 73 9.14 -10.38 -25.70
CA GLU A 73 8.46 -11.28 -24.74
C GLU A 73 8.71 -10.92 -23.27
N ASN A 74 9.85 -10.29 -22.98
CA ASN A 74 10.21 -9.82 -21.65
C ASN A 74 9.62 -8.43 -21.31
N GLY A 75 8.77 -7.85 -22.17
CA GLY A 75 8.17 -6.54 -21.96
C GLY A 75 9.09 -5.34 -22.20
N THR A 76 10.19 -5.53 -22.92
CA THR A 76 11.06 -4.44 -23.39
C THR A 76 10.74 -4.04 -24.84
N ILE A 77 11.11 -2.82 -25.24
CA ILE A 77 10.85 -2.31 -26.59
C ILE A 77 12.16 -2.24 -27.37
N CYS A 78 12.20 -2.84 -28.57
CA CYS A 78 13.30 -2.67 -29.50
C CYS A 78 12.94 -1.62 -30.55
N SER A 79 13.68 -0.51 -30.64
CA SER A 79 13.49 0.49 -31.71
C SER A 79 13.94 -0.08 -33.05
N ARG A 80 13.11 -0.02 -34.09
CA ARG A 80 13.50 -0.54 -35.41
C ARG A 80 14.50 0.37 -36.11
N GLU A 81 14.46 1.67 -35.81
CA GLU A 81 15.31 2.70 -36.40
C GLU A 81 16.75 2.58 -35.91
N THR A 82 16.93 2.22 -34.63
CA THR A 82 18.26 2.21 -33.99
C THR A 82 18.70 0.83 -33.50
N GLN A 83 17.83 -0.18 -33.55
CA GLN A 83 18.04 -1.54 -33.02
C GLN A 83 18.42 -1.58 -31.53
N GLN A 84 18.13 -0.50 -30.79
CA GLN A 84 18.37 -0.41 -29.35
C GLN A 84 17.17 -0.92 -28.54
N ILE A 85 17.45 -1.58 -27.43
CA ILE A 85 16.45 -2.16 -26.53
C ILE A 85 16.26 -1.25 -25.31
N PHE A 86 15.00 -0.94 -25.02
CA PHE A 86 14.60 -0.05 -23.93
C PHE A 86 13.73 -0.81 -22.92
N SER A 87 14.09 -0.71 -21.64
CA SER A 87 13.37 -1.35 -20.54
C SER A 87 12.08 -0.62 -20.15
N THR A 88 11.91 0.65 -20.56
CA THR A 88 10.73 1.44 -20.23
C THR A 88 10.20 2.22 -21.44
N PRO A 89 8.87 2.43 -21.56
CA PRO A 89 8.28 3.29 -22.58
C PRO A 89 8.84 4.72 -22.54
N SER A 90 9.12 5.25 -21.36
CA SER A 90 9.65 6.62 -21.20
C SER A 90 11.06 6.75 -21.76
N ALA A 91 11.92 5.74 -21.56
CA ALA A 91 13.26 5.74 -22.12
C ALA A 91 13.23 5.69 -23.66
N TRP A 92 12.36 4.84 -24.23
CA TRP A 92 12.20 4.76 -25.67
C TRP A 92 11.62 6.06 -26.25
N ALA A 93 10.60 6.64 -25.61
CA ALA A 93 10.00 7.90 -26.05
C ALA A 93 10.97 9.09 -26.00
N LEU A 94 11.80 9.16 -24.96
CA LEU A 94 12.84 10.17 -24.85
C LEU A 94 13.90 10.00 -25.96
N HIS A 95 14.28 8.75 -26.26
CA HIS A 95 15.22 8.45 -27.34
C HIS A 95 14.69 8.88 -28.70
N CYS A 96 13.47 8.49 -29.06
CA CYS A 96 12.84 8.91 -30.32
C CYS A 96 12.73 10.44 -30.44
N LYS A 97 12.39 11.12 -29.35
CA LYS A 97 12.30 12.60 -29.32
C LYS A 97 13.67 13.27 -29.47
N ARG A 98 14.75 12.68 -28.94
CA ARG A 98 16.12 13.20 -29.08
C ARG A 98 16.69 13.07 -30.48
N ILE A 99 16.21 12.11 -31.28
CA ILE A 99 16.59 11.98 -32.69
C ILE A 99 16.18 13.24 -33.47
N ILE A 100 15.07 13.88 -33.09
CA ILE A 100 14.55 15.10 -33.74
C ILE A 100 14.99 16.37 -32.99
N ASN A 101 14.97 16.35 -31.66
CA ASN A 101 15.38 17.48 -30.81
C ASN A 101 16.39 17.04 -29.74
N PRO A 102 17.70 17.19 -30.01
CA PRO A 102 18.77 16.74 -29.13
C PRO A 102 18.75 17.35 -27.71
N GLU A 103 18.18 18.55 -27.52
CA GLU A 103 18.13 19.22 -26.21
C GLU A 103 16.99 18.73 -25.30
N LYS A 104 16.13 17.82 -25.78
CA LYS A 104 14.98 17.31 -25.00
C LYS A 104 15.45 16.51 -23.78
N LYS A 105 15.12 17.01 -22.57
CA LYS A 105 15.49 16.39 -21.28
C LYS A 105 14.43 15.47 -20.67
N SER A 106 13.19 15.48 -21.16
CA SER A 106 12.08 14.71 -20.58
C SER A 106 11.12 14.16 -21.65
N GLY A 107 10.51 12.99 -21.38
CA GLY A 107 9.53 12.35 -22.24
C GLY A 107 8.48 11.59 -21.44
N CYS A 108 7.20 11.87 -21.68
CA CYS A 108 6.08 11.12 -21.09
C CYS A 108 5.79 9.85 -21.91
N GLY A 109 6.41 8.72 -21.54
CA GLY A 109 6.33 7.49 -22.34
C GLY A 109 4.96 6.83 -22.42
N TRP A 110 4.14 6.92 -21.38
CA TRP A 110 2.86 6.20 -21.32
C TRP A 110 1.74 6.85 -22.14
N SER A 111 1.74 8.18 -22.20
CA SER A 111 0.75 8.94 -22.96
C SER A 111 1.14 9.11 -24.43
N SER A 112 2.43 9.03 -24.76
CA SER A 112 2.91 9.20 -26.14
C SER A 112 3.14 7.90 -26.91
N VAL A 113 3.39 6.78 -26.21
CA VAL A 113 3.59 5.48 -26.87
C VAL A 113 2.25 4.81 -27.12
N ARG A 114 2.06 4.32 -28.35
CA ARG A 114 0.89 3.56 -28.78
C ARG A 114 1.25 2.10 -29.01
N TYR A 115 0.34 1.19 -28.66
CA TYR A 115 0.36 -0.22 -29.02
C TYR A 115 -0.84 -0.51 -29.92
N LYS A 116 -0.61 -1.08 -31.12
CA LYS A 116 -1.64 -1.35 -32.14
C LYS A 116 -2.57 -0.14 -32.37
N GLY A 117 -2.02 1.08 -32.39
CA GLY A 117 -2.73 2.34 -32.62
C GLY A 117 -3.34 3.02 -31.37
N LYS A 118 -3.47 2.32 -30.24
CA LYS A 118 -4.04 2.87 -29.00
C LYS A 118 -2.95 3.22 -27.99
N ARG A 119 -3.11 4.34 -27.26
CA ARG A 119 -2.14 4.79 -26.25
C ARG A 119 -1.95 3.76 -25.13
N LEU A 120 -0.74 3.62 -24.58
CA LEU A 120 -0.47 2.68 -23.50
C LEU A 120 -1.27 2.98 -22.22
N ASP A 121 -1.63 4.24 -21.97
CA ASP A 121 -2.52 4.62 -20.86
C ASP A 121 -3.87 3.90 -20.88
N PHE A 122 -4.41 3.63 -22.08
CA PHE A 122 -5.65 2.86 -22.24
C PHE A 122 -5.50 1.43 -21.70
N TYR A 123 -4.42 0.75 -22.08
CA TYR A 123 -4.14 -0.63 -21.64
C TYR A 123 -3.78 -0.71 -20.16
N LYS A 124 -3.12 0.32 -19.64
CA LYS A 124 -2.84 0.48 -18.22
C LYS A 124 -4.14 0.61 -17.41
N ALA A 125 -5.08 1.43 -17.83
CA ALA A 125 -6.39 1.55 -17.20
C ALA A 125 -7.19 0.24 -17.28
N LEU A 126 -7.14 -0.45 -18.43
CA LEU A 126 -7.78 -1.75 -18.63
C LEU A 126 -7.21 -2.82 -17.68
N TRP A 127 -5.90 -2.84 -17.47
CA TRP A 127 -5.23 -3.74 -16.54
C TRP A 127 -5.67 -3.51 -15.10
N ILE A 128 -5.68 -2.25 -14.65
CA ILE A 128 -6.10 -1.86 -13.30
C ILE A 128 -7.56 -2.29 -13.05
N ARG A 129 -8.44 -2.07 -14.03
CA ARG A 129 -9.84 -2.50 -13.97
C ARG A 129 -9.97 -4.01 -13.91
N ARG A 130 -9.27 -4.76 -14.78
CA ARG A 130 -9.31 -6.23 -14.80
C ARG A 130 -8.81 -6.87 -13.49
N LYS A 131 -7.76 -6.30 -12.87
CA LYS A 131 -7.28 -6.75 -11.55
C LYS A 131 -8.30 -6.44 -10.45
N ARG A 132 -8.98 -5.28 -10.52
CA ARG A 132 -10.06 -4.93 -9.59
C ARG A 132 -11.27 -5.86 -9.73
N ASP A 133 -11.65 -6.21 -10.95
CA ASP A 133 -12.76 -7.12 -11.24
C ASP A 133 -12.43 -8.59 -10.93
N SER A 134 -11.16 -8.99 -11.07
CA SER A 134 -10.71 -10.34 -10.67
C SER A 134 -10.61 -10.48 -9.15
N MET A 135 -10.27 -9.40 -8.43
CA MET A 135 -10.32 -9.38 -6.97
C MET A 135 -11.75 -9.45 -6.43
N SER A 136 -12.72 -8.79 -7.09
CA SER A 136 -14.15 -8.86 -6.69
C SER A 136 -14.84 -10.18 -7.08
N ALA A 137 -14.37 -10.88 -8.12
CA ALA A 137 -14.90 -12.20 -8.50
C ALA A 137 -14.45 -13.34 -7.57
N VAL A 138 -13.25 -13.23 -6.98
CA VAL A 138 -12.74 -14.22 -6.00
C VAL A 138 -13.44 -14.07 -4.64
N GLU A 139 -13.91 -12.87 -4.30
CA GLU A 139 -14.73 -12.63 -3.09
C GLU A 139 -16.18 -13.14 -3.20
N ASN A 140 -16.70 -13.43 -4.40
CA ASN A 140 -18.11 -13.80 -4.62
C ASN A 140 -18.35 -15.27 -5.08
N GLY A 141 -17.37 -16.17 -4.94
CA GLY A 141 -17.46 -17.56 -5.43
C GLY A 141 -17.99 -18.58 -4.42
N ILE A 142 -19.29 -18.89 -4.50
CA ILE A 142 -20.00 -20.01 -3.86
C ILE A 142 -19.43 -21.37 -4.33
N GLN A 143 -19.20 -22.31 -3.40
CA GLN A 143 -18.84 -23.70 -3.68
C GLN A 143 -19.97 -24.45 -4.42
N PRO A 144 -19.68 -25.25 -5.46
CA PRO A 144 -20.59 -26.31 -5.87
C PRO A 144 -20.23 -27.64 -5.16
N ASN A 145 -21.23 -28.18 -4.48
CA ASN A 145 -21.29 -29.55 -4.00
C ASN A 145 -21.03 -30.56 -5.13
N VAL A 146 -20.01 -31.40 -5.00
CA VAL A 146 -20.01 -32.76 -5.56
C VAL A 146 -19.42 -33.69 -4.49
N ALA A 147 -20.27 -34.52 -3.91
CA ALA A 147 -19.85 -35.66 -3.12
C ALA A 147 -19.19 -36.70 -4.03
N VAL A 148 -18.08 -37.32 -3.58
CA VAL A 148 -17.89 -38.78 -3.49
C VAL A 148 -16.41 -39.10 -3.16
N GLU A 149 -16.29 -39.98 -2.15
CA GLU A 149 -15.20 -40.89 -1.79
C GLU A 149 -13.93 -40.43 -1.03
N LYS A 150 -14.00 -40.73 0.28
CA LYS A 150 -12.91 -40.99 1.21
C LYS A 150 -11.75 -41.77 0.58
N LYS A 151 -10.56 -41.18 0.60
CA LYS A 151 -9.34 -41.89 1.01
C LYS A 151 -8.71 -41.16 2.18
N ARG A 152 -8.73 -41.83 3.33
CA ARG A 152 -7.95 -41.47 4.52
C ARG A 152 -6.47 -41.51 4.16
N SER A 153 -5.83 -40.36 4.10
CA SER A 153 -4.42 -40.21 4.45
C SER A 153 -4.34 -39.46 5.76
N THR A 154 -3.94 -40.18 6.79
CA THR A 154 -3.61 -39.67 8.12
C THR A 154 -2.39 -38.75 8.05
N SER A 155 -2.59 -37.46 8.27
CA SER A 155 -1.64 -36.51 8.88
C SER A 155 -2.43 -35.24 9.22
N GLY A 156 -2.79 -34.97 10.47
CA GLY A 156 -1.85 -34.38 11.42
C GLY A 156 -2.22 -32.91 11.63
N CYS A 157 -2.73 -32.62 12.81
CA CYS A 157 -3.24 -31.36 13.34
C CYS A 157 -2.22 -30.18 13.29
N GLY A 158 -2.70 -28.95 13.08
CA GLY A 158 -2.03 -27.71 13.53
C GLY A 158 -0.81 -27.23 12.72
N GLY A 159 -1.02 -26.73 11.50
CA GLY A 159 0.04 -26.06 10.74
C GLY A 159 0.22 -24.62 11.21
N THR A 160 1.21 -24.34 12.07
CA THR A 160 1.71 -22.98 12.26
C THR A 160 2.18 -22.43 10.91
N GLN A 161 1.63 -21.31 10.44
CA GLN A 161 2.04 -20.69 9.19
C GLN A 161 3.55 -20.42 9.22
N GLU A 162 4.30 -21.06 8.33
CA GLU A 162 5.76 -20.98 8.29
C GLU A 162 6.20 -19.58 7.81
N VAL A 163 7.17 -18.99 8.51
CA VAL A 163 7.71 -17.67 8.17
C VAL A 163 8.95 -17.89 7.31
N ALA A 164 8.87 -17.45 6.05
CA ALA A 164 9.97 -17.58 5.10
C ALA A 164 11.09 -16.57 5.37
N LEU A 165 12.33 -17.02 5.20
CA LEU A 165 13.49 -16.13 5.18
C LEU A 165 13.53 -15.36 3.86
N TYR A 166 13.85 -14.08 3.92
CA TYR A 166 13.87 -13.19 2.76
C TYR A 166 14.78 -13.74 1.65
N GLU A 167 15.96 -14.24 2.02
CA GLU A 167 16.98 -14.76 1.10
C GLU A 167 16.45 -15.88 0.20
N ASN A 168 15.49 -16.66 0.71
CA ASN A 168 14.93 -17.82 0.02
C ASN A 168 13.82 -17.45 -0.98
N ILE A 169 13.24 -16.25 -0.83
CA ILE A 169 12.04 -15.85 -1.58
C ILE A 169 12.27 -14.61 -2.46
N ALA A 170 13.32 -13.82 -2.18
CA ALA A 170 13.49 -12.49 -2.78
C ALA A 170 13.53 -12.50 -4.32
N ALA A 171 14.15 -13.50 -4.93
CA ALA A 171 14.29 -13.56 -6.39
C ALA A 171 13.08 -14.18 -7.12
N ASN A 172 12.27 -14.99 -6.44
CA ASN A 172 11.18 -15.78 -7.04
C ASN A 172 9.80 -15.50 -6.41
N TRP A 173 9.68 -14.43 -5.64
CA TRP A 173 8.46 -14.06 -4.90
C TRP A 173 7.20 -13.98 -5.77
N ASN A 174 7.33 -13.67 -7.07
CA ASN A 174 6.24 -13.65 -8.04
C ASN A 174 5.52 -15.01 -8.17
N ASN A 175 6.21 -16.12 -7.86
CA ASN A 175 5.68 -17.47 -7.92
C ASN A 175 5.24 -17.99 -6.55
N ILE A 176 5.33 -17.17 -5.50
CA ILE A 176 4.99 -17.51 -4.12
C ILE A 176 3.66 -16.85 -3.76
N SER A 177 2.85 -17.53 -2.93
CA SER A 177 1.60 -16.96 -2.45
C SER A 177 1.85 -15.61 -1.75
N GLN A 178 1.09 -14.58 -2.12
CA GLN A 178 1.23 -13.25 -1.52
C GLN A 178 0.91 -13.21 -0.02
N THR A 179 0.21 -14.23 0.50
CA THR A 179 -0.09 -14.39 1.93
C THR A 179 1.04 -15.03 2.73
N THR A 180 2.13 -15.44 2.07
CA THR A 180 3.31 -16.03 2.73
C THR A 180 3.98 -14.99 3.61
N LEU A 181 4.23 -15.35 4.88
CA LEU A 181 4.90 -14.49 5.84
C LEU A 181 6.40 -14.43 5.54
N VAL A 182 6.95 -13.23 5.63
CA VAL A 182 8.36 -12.92 5.41
C VAL A 182 8.95 -12.44 6.72
N LYS A 183 10.08 -13.02 7.13
CA LYS A 183 10.77 -12.61 8.35
C LYS A 183 11.33 -11.20 8.16
N ALA A 184 10.85 -10.26 8.97
CA ALA A 184 11.47 -8.95 9.11
C ALA A 184 12.81 -9.08 9.85
N VAL A 185 13.87 -8.50 9.29
CA VAL A 185 15.21 -8.50 9.88
C VAL A 185 15.46 -7.18 10.61
N THR A 186 16.24 -7.18 11.69
CA THR A 186 16.61 -5.90 12.32
C THR A 186 17.66 -5.20 11.45
N LEU A 187 17.76 -3.87 11.55
CA LEU A 187 18.81 -3.15 10.82
C LEU A 187 20.22 -3.56 11.31
N SER A 188 20.36 -3.89 12.60
CA SER A 188 21.61 -4.41 13.16
C SER A 188 22.03 -5.74 12.53
N ASP A 189 21.09 -6.64 12.22
CA ASP A 189 21.39 -7.93 11.57
C ASP A 189 21.97 -7.77 10.16
N ILE A 190 21.73 -6.62 9.53
CA ILE A 190 22.25 -6.28 8.20
C ILE A 190 23.33 -5.19 8.26
N GLU A 191 23.91 -4.97 9.45
CA GLU A 191 24.98 -4.00 9.70
C GLU A 191 24.61 -2.56 9.29
N ARG A 192 23.35 -2.18 9.50
CA ARG A 192 22.83 -0.83 9.24
C ARG A 192 22.27 -0.20 10.50
N LEU A 193 22.28 1.12 10.52
CA LEU A 193 21.64 1.91 11.57
C LEU A 193 20.20 2.23 11.20
N GLN A 194 19.32 2.25 12.20
CA GLN A 194 17.96 2.73 12.02
C GLN A 194 17.98 4.20 11.60
N PRO A 195 17.29 4.59 10.51
CA PRO A 195 17.40 5.94 9.94
C PRO A 195 16.76 7.04 10.79
N PHE A 196 15.78 6.70 11.63
CA PHE A 196 15.05 7.66 12.46
C PHE A 196 14.55 6.99 13.74
N LEU A 197 14.31 7.78 14.78
CA LEU A 197 13.72 7.29 16.03
C LEU A 197 12.20 7.14 15.86
N VAL A 198 11.64 6.03 16.34
CA VAL A 198 10.19 5.86 16.44
C VAL A 198 9.79 5.97 17.90
N VAL A 199 8.88 6.89 18.20
CA VAL A 199 8.29 7.05 19.53
C VAL A 199 6.80 6.77 19.42
N THR A 200 6.24 5.97 20.32
CA THR A 200 4.83 5.58 20.31
C THR A 200 4.13 5.93 21.61
N SER A 201 2.91 6.43 21.55
CA SER A 201 2.09 6.68 22.75
C SER A 201 1.58 5.36 23.36
N ALA A 202 1.42 5.31 24.68
CA ALA A 202 0.84 4.16 25.36
C ALA A 202 -0.64 3.95 24.99
N GLU A 203 -1.37 5.05 24.79
CA GLU A 203 -2.78 5.09 24.37
C GLU A 203 -2.97 4.51 22.97
N LEU A 204 -2.03 4.80 22.05
CA LEU A 204 -1.99 4.18 20.73
C LEU A 204 -1.93 2.65 20.85
N LEU A 205 -0.95 2.15 21.62
CA LEU A 205 -0.74 0.72 21.83
C LEU A 205 -1.96 0.05 22.45
N ALA A 206 -2.54 0.68 23.46
CA ALA A 206 -3.77 0.23 24.11
C ALA A 206 -4.93 0.09 23.11
N THR A 207 -5.12 1.10 22.25
CA THR A 207 -6.17 1.08 21.21
C THR A 207 -5.95 -0.02 20.18
N VAL A 208 -4.72 -0.12 19.64
CA VAL A 208 -4.37 -1.14 18.64
C VAL A 208 -4.51 -2.54 19.23
N GLN A 209 -4.00 -2.75 20.45
CA GLN A 209 -4.11 -4.01 21.16
C GLN A 209 -5.58 -4.41 21.34
N PHE A 210 -6.41 -3.51 21.85
CA PHE A 210 -7.83 -3.76 22.04
C PHE A 210 -8.53 -4.11 20.73
N HIS A 211 -8.35 -3.29 19.69
CA HIS A 211 -8.99 -3.48 18.40
C HIS A 211 -8.56 -4.79 17.74
N CYS A 212 -7.26 -5.11 17.76
CA CYS A 212 -6.77 -6.36 17.21
C CYS A 212 -7.17 -7.59 18.04
N SER A 213 -7.45 -7.40 19.33
CA SER A 213 -7.97 -8.44 20.23
C SER A 213 -9.49 -8.45 20.34
N ILE A 214 -10.25 -7.73 19.50
CA ILE A 214 -11.72 -7.77 19.61
C ILE A 214 -12.33 -8.77 18.63
N SER A 215 -11.74 -8.86 17.44
CA SER A 215 -12.18 -9.73 16.35
C SER A 215 -11.32 -10.99 16.24
N SER A 216 -11.89 -12.06 15.69
CA SER A 216 -11.16 -13.24 15.21
C SER A 216 -10.73 -13.08 13.74
N GLN A 217 -11.28 -12.08 13.04
CA GLN A 217 -10.89 -11.72 11.68
C GLN A 217 -9.81 -10.62 11.70
N GLN A 218 -9.10 -10.47 10.58
CA GLN A 218 -8.12 -9.40 10.42
C GLN A 218 -8.82 -8.05 10.46
N VAL A 219 -8.36 -7.17 11.34
CA VAL A 219 -8.81 -5.77 11.43
C VAL A 219 -7.72 -4.86 10.91
N VAL A 220 -8.09 -3.67 10.45
CA VAL A 220 -7.15 -2.68 9.93
C VAL A 220 -7.43 -1.30 10.54
N GLY A 221 -6.43 -0.44 10.54
CA GLY A 221 -6.60 0.96 10.92
C GLY A 221 -5.39 1.80 10.57
N TYR A 222 -5.53 3.09 10.86
CA TYR A 222 -4.52 4.10 10.57
C TYR A 222 -3.96 4.69 11.87
N VAL A 223 -2.77 5.28 11.79
CA VAL A 223 -2.12 5.94 12.91
C VAL A 223 -1.75 7.36 12.51
N GLY A 224 -2.24 8.31 13.30
CA GLY A 224 -1.85 9.71 13.22
C GLY A 224 -0.61 9.96 14.06
N GLY A 225 0.30 10.76 13.52
CA GLY A 225 1.55 11.10 14.17
C GLY A 225 2.12 12.43 13.70
N LYS A 226 3.34 12.70 14.16
CA LYS A 226 4.12 13.89 13.84
C LYS A 226 5.53 13.47 13.43
N TRP A 227 6.04 14.08 12.37
CA TRP A 227 7.42 13.94 11.93
C TRP A 227 8.20 15.19 12.31
N ASP A 228 9.27 15.02 13.07
CA ASP A 228 10.24 16.07 13.35
C ASP A 228 11.52 15.81 12.55
N ASN A 229 11.73 16.60 11.50
CA ASN A 229 12.88 16.50 10.62
C ASN A 229 14.20 16.90 11.30
N ASN A 230 14.15 17.76 12.32
CA ASN A 230 15.36 18.24 12.99
C ASN A 230 15.96 17.15 13.87
N THR A 231 15.10 16.41 14.58
CA THR A 231 15.50 15.31 15.46
C THR A 231 15.43 13.94 14.79
N GLN A 232 14.99 13.88 13.52
CA GLN A 232 14.69 12.63 12.80
C GLN A 232 13.83 11.68 13.65
N THR A 233 12.74 12.21 14.21
CA THR A 233 11.86 11.47 15.13
C THR A 233 10.43 11.39 14.57
N LEU A 234 9.94 10.16 14.41
CA LEU A 234 8.56 9.86 14.08
C LEU A 234 7.78 9.53 15.35
N SER A 235 6.90 10.44 15.75
CA SER A 235 6.02 10.28 16.91
C SER A 235 4.67 9.73 16.46
N LEU A 236 4.36 8.49 16.83
CA LEU A 236 3.07 7.82 16.64
C LEU A 236 2.16 8.15 17.83
N VAL A 237 1.11 8.93 17.58
CA VAL A 237 0.33 9.59 18.64
C VAL A 237 -1.03 8.91 18.88
N ARG A 238 -1.82 8.66 17.82
CA ARG A 238 -3.20 8.19 17.98
C ARG A 238 -3.59 7.18 16.91
N ALA A 239 -4.39 6.18 17.29
CA ALA A 239 -4.91 5.16 16.39
C ALA A 239 -6.32 5.53 15.95
N TYR A 240 -6.61 5.24 14.69
CA TYR A 240 -7.91 5.41 14.05
C TYR A 240 -8.32 4.04 13.48
N PRO A 241 -9.01 3.22 14.28
CA PRO A 241 -9.62 1.96 13.84
C PRO A 241 -10.50 2.19 12.60
N CYS A 242 -10.34 1.35 11.58
CA CYS A 242 -11.20 1.36 10.41
C CYS A 242 -12.40 0.43 10.66
N LEU A 243 -13.56 1.03 10.96
CA LEU A 243 -14.74 0.31 11.41
C LEU A 243 -15.75 0.19 10.26
N VAL A 244 -15.61 -0.86 9.46
CA VAL A 244 -16.43 -1.10 8.25
C VAL A 244 -17.17 -2.43 8.38
N SER A 245 -18.50 -2.40 8.28
CA SER A 245 -19.36 -3.58 8.53
C SER A 245 -19.49 -4.51 7.33
N ASN A 246 -19.55 -3.92 6.12
CA ASN A 246 -19.68 -4.66 4.87
C ASN A 246 -18.50 -4.30 3.98
N SER A 247 -17.93 -5.28 3.27
CA SER A 247 -16.81 -5.05 2.33
C SER A 247 -17.20 -4.27 1.07
N SER A 248 -18.19 -3.37 1.13
CA SER A 248 -18.48 -2.46 0.03
C SER A 248 -17.34 -1.45 -0.08
N VAL A 249 -16.91 -1.20 -1.32
CA VAL A 249 -15.79 -0.29 -1.58
C VAL A 249 -16.17 1.15 -1.21
N GLU A 250 -17.45 1.48 -1.29
CA GLU A 250 -18.01 2.79 -0.98
C GLU A 250 -17.97 3.08 0.52
N GLU A 251 -18.39 2.15 1.39
CA GLU A 251 -18.30 2.31 2.85
C GLU A 251 -16.84 2.43 3.29
N ALA A 252 -15.94 1.60 2.76
CA ALA A 252 -14.52 1.66 3.07
C ALA A 252 -13.91 3.04 2.71
N ARG A 253 -14.27 3.60 1.56
CA ARG A 253 -13.82 4.94 1.13
C ARG A 253 -14.40 6.05 1.99
N ALA A 254 -15.67 5.95 2.37
CA ALA A 254 -16.30 6.91 3.27
C ALA A 254 -15.63 6.91 4.64
N GLU A 255 -15.30 5.73 5.17
CA GLU A 255 -14.60 5.59 6.44
C GLU A 255 -13.16 6.11 6.38
N GLU A 256 -12.41 5.81 5.31
CA GLU A 256 -11.08 6.39 5.08
C GLU A 256 -11.11 7.92 5.02
N TYR A 257 -12.11 8.49 4.35
CA TYR A 257 -12.31 9.93 4.29
C TYR A 257 -12.62 10.51 5.68
N ARG A 258 -13.49 9.85 6.46
CA ARG A 258 -13.83 10.26 7.84
C ARG A 258 -12.60 10.24 8.74
N ILE A 259 -11.79 9.18 8.67
CA ILE A 259 -10.53 9.06 9.42
C ILE A 259 -9.57 10.18 9.04
N LYS A 260 -9.45 10.49 7.74
CA LYS A 260 -8.61 11.59 7.27
C LYS A 260 -9.04 12.94 7.85
N GLN A 261 -10.35 13.23 7.87
CA GLN A 261 -10.88 14.46 8.47
C GLN A 261 -10.62 14.51 9.98
N GLN A 262 -10.81 13.40 10.68
CA GLN A 262 -10.54 13.31 12.12
C GLN A 262 -9.06 13.56 12.43
N MET A 263 -8.16 12.97 11.64
CA MET A 263 -6.72 13.17 11.78
C MET A 263 -6.30 14.63 11.53
N GLN A 264 -6.94 15.31 10.57
CA GLN A 264 -6.75 16.75 10.33
C GLN A 264 -7.22 17.60 11.52
N ASN A 265 -8.40 17.30 12.09
CA ASN A 265 -8.92 17.98 13.27
C ASN A 265 -7.99 17.81 14.49
N ASP A 266 -7.38 16.63 14.62
CA ASP A 266 -6.40 16.34 15.66
C ASP A 266 -5.01 16.97 15.39
N SER A 267 -4.85 17.70 14.27
CA SER A 267 -3.57 18.25 13.81
C SER A 267 -2.46 17.18 13.70
N LEU A 268 -2.86 15.97 13.29
CA LEU A 268 -1.99 14.83 13.05
C LEU A 268 -1.90 14.54 11.55
N GLN A 269 -0.89 13.76 11.18
CA GLN A 269 -0.68 13.31 9.80
C GLN A 269 -0.52 11.81 9.77
N LEU A 270 -0.80 11.18 8.62
CA LEU A 270 -0.66 9.75 8.46
C LEU A 270 0.80 9.36 8.69
N ALA A 271 1.04 8.56 9.72
CA ALA A 271 2.37 8.15 10.16
C ALA A 271 2.56 6.64 10.16
N ALA A 272 1.48 5.88 10.30
CA ALA A 272 1.49 4.44 10.13
C ALA A 272 0.11 3.91 9.72
N TRP A 273 0.09 2.65 9.31
CA TRP A 273 -1.11 1.83 9.24
C TRP A 273 -0.86 0.56 10.05
N TYR A 274 -1.94 -0.05 10.52
CA TYR A 274 -1.84 -1.30 11.28
C TYR A 274 -2.86 -2.32 10.83
N HIS A 275 -2.54 -3.59 11.02
CA HIS A 275 -3.49 -4.68 10.92
C HIS A 275 -3.21 -5.79 11.91
N SER A 276 -4.21 -6.63 12.16
CA SER A 276 -4.05 -7.82 13.01
C SER A 276 -3.72 -9.07 12.22
N HIS A 277 -2.93 -9.95 12.83
CA HIS A 277 -2.72 -11.33 12.42
C HIS A 277 -3.29 -12.27 13.52
N PRO A 278 -4.60 -12.56 13.52
CA PRO A 278 -5.24 -13.30 14.61
C PRO A 278 -4.75 -14.75 14.79
N LEU A 279 -4.33 -15.38 13.70
CA LEU A 279 -3.97 -16.81 13.66
C LEU A 279 -2.50 -17.04 13.26
N SER A 280 -1.71 -15.98 13.17
CA SER A 280 -0.34 -16.06 12.65
C SER A 280 0.60 -15.09 13.36
N LYS A 281 1.90 -15.23 13.11
CA LYS A 281 2.93 -14.41 13.79
C LYS A 281 2.85 -12.95 13.33
N ALA A 282 3.32 -12.04 14.19
CA ALA A 282 3.52 -10.62 13.87
C ALA A 282 4.71 -10.45 12.91
N GLN A 283 4.52 -10.88 11.67
CA GLN A 283 5.48 -10.78 10.57
C GLN A 283 4.70 -10.36 9.32
N PRO A 284 5.27 -9.51 8.45
CA PRO A 284 4.57 -9.07 7.24
C PRO A 284 4.44 -10.22 6.24
N SER A 285 3.32 -10.28 5.54
CA SER A 285 3.25 -11.08 4.32
C SER A 285 3.96 -10.39 3.15
N ILE A 286 4.16 -11.11 2.04
CA ILE A 286 4.61 -10.52 0.77
C ILE A 286 3.67 -9.36 0.38
N ARG A 287 2.34 -9.56 0.50
CA ARG A 287 1.35 -8.51 0.24
C ARG A 287 1.56 -7.29 1.13
N ASP A 288 1.79 -7.49 2.42
CA ASP A 288 1.97 -6.40 3.38
C ASP A 288 3.26 -5.63 3.09
N THR A 289 4.33 -6.35 2.74
CA THR A 289 5.63 -5.78 2.35
C THR A 289 5.50 -4.85 1.15
N LEU A 290 4.78 -5.27 0.11
CA LEU A 290 4.53 -4.45 -1.09
C LEU A 290 3.61 -3.26 -0.80
N LYS A 291 2.58 -3.46 0.03
CA LYS A 291 1.67 -2.38 0.45
C LYS A 291 2.40 -1.31 1.27
N GLN A 292 3.26 -1.74 2.20
CA GLN A 292 4.08 -0.84 3.01
C GLN A 292 5.04 -0.01 2.15
N LEU A 293 5.75 -0.62 1.19
CA LEU A 293 6.60 0.13 0.25
C LEU A 293 5.78 1.17 -0.54
N SER A 294 4.55 0.82 -0.93
CA SER A 294 3.68 1.76 -1.64
C SER A 294 3.34 3.00 -0.79
N TYR A 295 3.07 2.84 0.50
CA TYR A 295 2.89 3.98 1.41
C TYR A 295 4.17 4.82 1.51
N GLU A 296 5.33 4.20 1.66
CA GLU A 296 6.60 4.92 1.75
C GLU A 296 6.89 5.75 0.50
N LEU A 297 6.63 5.21 -0.69
CA LEU A 297 6.80 5.91 -1.96
C LEU A 297 5.83 7.09 -2.12
N ILE A 298 4.58 6.94 -1.66
CA ILE A 298 3.58 8.02 -1.67
C ILE A 298 3.98 9.13 -0.69
N MET A 299 4.46 8.76 0.49
CA MET A 299 4.77 9.68 1.59
C MET A 299 6.15 10.33 1.48
N ARG A 300 7.02 9.83 0.59
CA ARG A 300 8.31 10.46 0.27
C ARG A 300 8.16 11.89 -0.25
N GLY A 301 7.05 12.20 -0.91
CA GLY A 301 6.82 13.51 -1.53
C GLY A 301 7.79 13.80 -2.68
N ASN A 302 7.77 15.04 -3.19
CA ASN A 302 8.57 15.47 -4.33
C ASN A 302 9.89 16.15 -3.92
N THR A 303 9.96 16.63 -2.68
CA THR A 303 11.09 17.35 -2.10
C THR A 303 11.43 16.79 -0.72
N ASP A 304 12.67 16.97 -0.26
CA ASP A 304 13.09 16.56 1.09
C ASP A 304 12.26 17.23 2.19
N SER A 305 11.79 18.46 1.95
CA SER A 305 10.88 19.17 2.86
C SER A 305 9.48 18.57 2.94
N SER A 306 9.08 17.80 1.93
CA SER A 306 7.80 17.08 1.90
C SER A 306 7.92 15.63 2.37
N TYR A 307 9.14 15.16 2.64
CA TYR A 307 9.39 13.81 3.13
C TYR A 307 8.72 13.57 4.46
N ARG A 308 7.98 12.46 4.54
CA ARG A 308 7.34 11.98 5.75
C ARG A 308 7.52 10.46 5.82
N PRO A 309 8.19 9.93 6.85
CA PRO A 309 8.27 8.49 7.02
C PRO A 309 6.89 7.93 7.37
N CYS A 310 6.60 6.75 6.84
CA CYS A 310 5.41 5.98 7.16
C CYS A 310 5.84 4.56 7.50
N VAL A 311 5.36 4.02 8.62
CA VAL A 311 5.71 2.67 9.09
C VAL A 311 4.51 1.75 9.07
N GLY A 312 4.76 0.44 9.02
CA GLY A 312 3.73 -0.59 9.17
C GLY A 312 3.74 -1.14 10.58
N LEU A 313 2.55 -1.43 11.13
CA LEU A 313 2.38 -2.07 12.42
C LEU A 313 1.59 -3.38 12.24
N ILE A 314 2.10 -4.49 12.79
CA ILE A 314 1.39 -5.77 12.77
C ILE A 314 1.25 -6.27 14.19
N PHE A 315 0.01 -6.49 14.60
CA PHE A 315 -0.29 -7.02 15.92
C PHE A 315 -0.79 -8.46 15.81
N ALA A 316 -0.09 -9.39 16.45
CA ALA A 316 -0.57 -10.75 16.63
C ALA A 316 -1.10 -10.94 18.06
N PRO A 317 -2.42 -11.05 18.26
CA PRO A 317 -2.96 -11.41 19.56
C PRO A 317 -2.56 -12.85 19.89
N ASN A 318 -1.84 -13.07 20.99
CA ASN A 318 -1.54 -14.42 21.46
C ASN A 318 -2.68 -14.94 22.34
N ASP A 319 -3.01 -16.23 22.22
CA ASP A 319 -4.12 -16.88 22.93
C ASP A 319 -3.96 -17.00 24.46
N ILE A 320 -2.76 -16.79 25.02
CA ILE A 320 -2.46 -17.28 26.39
C ILE A 320 -2.09 -16.19 27.41
N SER A 321 -1.70 -14.98 27.01
CA SER A 321 -1.65 -13.85 27.96
C SER A 321 -1.51 -12.51 27.24
N VAL A 322 -2.24 -11.51 27.73
CA VAL A 322 -2.16 -10.09 27.30
C VAL A 322 -0.72 -9.55 27.37
N SER A 323 0.14 -10.20 28.16
CA SER A 323 1.55 -9.87 28.40
C SER A 323 2.55 -10.47 27.39
N SER A 324 2.11 -11.23 26.39
CA SER A 324 2.99 -11.80 25.35
C SER A 324 2.67 -11.36 23.92
N SER A 325 1.66 -10.50 23.72
CA SER A 325 1.26 -10.00 22.40
C SER A 325 2.43 -9.35 21.67
N GLN A 326 2.67 -9.76 20.43
CA GLN A 326 3.79 -9.25 19.63
C GLN A 326 3.26 -8.15 18.70
N LEU A 327 3.69 -6.92 18.95
CA LEU A 327 3.58 -5.82 17.99
C LEU A 327 4.89 -5.68 17.23
N LEU A 328 4.84 -5.90 15.92
CA LEU A 328 5.94 -5.59 15.02
C LEU A 328 5.74 -4.18 14.45
N CYS A 329 6.71 -3.30 14.68
CA CYS A 329 6.89 -2.09 13.88
C CYS A 329 7.91 -2.38 12.78
N TYR A 330 7.58 -2.09 11.52
CA TYR A 330 8.46 -2.38 10.40
C TYR A 330 8.43 -1.30 9.31
N TRP A 331 9.52 -1.26 8.55
CA TRP A 331 9.75 -0.42 7.39
C TRP A 331 10.27 -1.28 6.25
N VAL A 332 10.23 -0.84 5.00
CA VAL A 332 10.61 -1.68 3.85
C VAL A 332 11.73 -1.04 3.05
N ALA A 333 12.89 -1.69 3.01
CA ALA A 333 13.95 -1.28 2.12
C ALA A 333 13.59 -1.62 0.66
N PRO A 334 13.70 -0.66 -0.28
CA PRO A 334 13.53 -0.95 -1.69
C PRO A 334 14.59 -1.97 -2.16
N PRO A 335 14.30 -2.74 -3.22
CA PRO A 335 15.28 -3.64 -3.80
C PRO A 335 16.55 -2.89 -4.21
N PRO A 336 17.74 -3.50 -4.08
CA PRO A 336 18.98 -2.87 -4.47
C PRO A 336 19.01 -2.63 -5.99
N GLU A 337 19.70 -1.58 -6.44
CA GLU A 337 19.78 -1.24 -7.88
C GLU A 337 20.31 -2.38 -8.75
N SER A 338 21.19 -3.22 -8.19
CA SER A 338 21.70 -4.44 -8.85
C SER A 338 20.64 -5.51 -9.11
N ARG A 339 19.55 -5.54 -8.34
CA ARG A 339 18.46 -6.54 -8.41
C ARG A 339 17.10 -5.86 -8.22
N PRO A 340 16.65 -5.05 -9.18
CA PRO A 340 15.46 -4.22 -9.03
C PRO A 340 14.15 -5.03 -9.05
N SER A 341 14.18 -6.28 -9.50
CA SER A 341 13.05 -7.21 -9.54
C SER A 341 12.84 -7.98 -8.23
N ASP A 342 13.80 -7.92 -7.30
CA ASP A 342 13.70 -8.63 -6.04
C ASP A 342 12.52 -8.09 -5.21
N LEU A 343 12.01 -8.93 -4.30
CA LEU A 343 11.04 -8.50 -3.31
C LEU A 343 11.66 -7.36 -2.46
N PRO A 344 10.93 -6.29 -2.13
CA PRO A 344 11.40 -5.32 -1.14
C PRO A 344 11.64 -5.99 0.23
N ARG A 345 12.64 -5.54 0.99
CA ARG A 345 13.03 -6.21 2.25
C ARG A 345 12.34 -5.59 3.47
N PRO A 346 11.51 -6.32 4.23
CA PRO A 346 10.96 -5.82 5.48
C PRO A 346 12.05 -5.76 6.57
N LEU A 347 12.12 -4.61 7.24
CA LEU A 347 13.04 -4.29 8.32
C LEU A 347 12.27 -4.02 9.60
N SER A 348 12.57 -4.74 10.67
CA SER A 348 12.01 -4.48 11.99
C SER A 348 12.63 -3.21 12.57
N LEU A 349 11.77 -2.27 12.97
CA LEU A 349 12.13 -1.04 13.64
C LEU A 349 11.98 -1.17 15.16
N GLN A 350 12.94 -0.61 15.88
CA GLN A 350 12.84 -0.39 17.32
C GLN A 350 12.08 0.92 17.58
N TYR A 351 11.21 0.88 18.60
CA TYR A 351 10.44 2.03 19.04
C TYR A 351 10.52 2.19 20.56
N VAL A 352 10.33 3.42 21.03
CA VAL A 352 10.26 3.77 22.45
C VAL A 352 8.83 4.16 22.79
N VAL A 353 8.32 3.64 23.91
CA VAL A 353 6.99 4.02 24.41
C VAL A 353 7.11 5.31 25.22
N ALA A 354 6.44 6.36 24.77
CA ALA A 354 6.32 7.62 25.49
C ALA A 354 5.48 7.44 26.76
N LYS A 355 5.72 8.33 27.73
CA LYS A 355 4.92 8.36 28.96
C LYS A 355 3.45 8.63 28.61
N ALA A 356 2.55 7.88 29.24
CA ALA A 356 1.12 8.07 29.09
C ALA A 356 0.70 9.50 29.44
N GLU A 357 -0.23 10.03 28.67
CA GLU A 357 -0.91 11.28 28.95
C GLU A 357 -1.82 11.13 30.17
N THR A 358 -2.07 12.23 30.86
CA THR A 358 -2.96 12.24 32.04
C THR A 358 -4.44 12.23 31.65
N ASP A 359 -4.77 12.70 30.44
CA ASP A 359 -6.15 12.71 29.94
C ASP A 359 -6.42 11.46 29.09
N LEU A 360 -7.14 10.51 29.66
CA LEU A 360 -7.51 9.25 29.01
C LEU A 360 -8.87 9.31 28.31
N LEU A 361 -9.57 10.44 28.34
CA LEU A 361 -10.90 10.55 27.74
C LEU A 361 -10.91 10.23 26.23
N PRO A 362 -9.95 10.72 25.40
CA PRO A 362 -9.92 10.38 23.98
C PRO A 362 -9.69 8.88 23.72
N LEU A 363 -8.89 8.23 24.57
CA LEU A 363 -8.67 6.79 24.53
C LEU A 363 -9.97 6.05 24.82
N VAL A 364 -10.64 6.38 25.93
CA VAL A 364 -11.90 5.74 26.33
C VAL A 364 -12.95 5.89 25.23
N GLN A 365 -13.11 7.08 24.65
CA GLN A 365 -14.07 7.29 23.57
C GLN A 365 -13.77 6.41 22.35
N THR A 366 -12.49 6.28 21.97
CA THR A 366 -12.09 5.44 20.83
C THR A 366 -12.39 3.97 21.09
N LEU A 367 -12.12 3.48 22.31
CA LEU A 367 -12.41 2.11 22.71
C LEU A 367 -13.92 1.82 22.72
N VAL A 368 -14.73 2.75 23.24
CA VAL A 368 -16.19 2.64 23.26
C VAL A 368 -16.74 2.58 21.83
N ASN A 369 -16.28 3.47 20.93
CA ASN A 369 -16.71 3.46 19.53
C ASN A 369 -16.40 2.12 18.83
N CYS A 370 -15.21 1.56 19.08
CA CYS A 370 -14.87 0.22 18.57
C CYS A 370 -15.84 -0.83 19.12
N LEU A 371 -16.09 -0.79 20.42
CA LEU A 371 -16.95 -1.77 21.08
C LEU A 371 -18.37 -1.72 20.53
N GLU A 372 -18.98 -0.54 20.44
CA GLU A 372 -20.32 -0.35 19.90
C GLU A 372 -20.44 -0.89 18.48
N PHE A 373 -19.42 -0.64 17.65
CA PHE A 373 -19.37 -1.15 16.28
C PHE A 373 -19.37 -2.69 16.25
N TYR A 374 -18.48 -3.34 16.99
CA TYR A 374 -18.39 -4.81 16.98
C TYR A 374 -19.56 -5.50 17.66
N LEU A 375 -20.21 -4.87 18.63
CA LEU A 375 -21.47 -5.35 19.21
C LEU A 375 -22.64 -5.28 18.22
N LYS A 376 -22.67 -4.24 17.38
CA LYS A 376 -23.76 -3.99 16.43
C LYS A 376 -23.62 -4.78 15.12
N PHE A 377 -22.41 -4.88 14.59
CA PHE A 377 -22.14 -5.40 13.25
C PHE A 377 -21.29 -6.66 13.22
N GLY A 378 -20.63 -7.03 14.32
CA GLY A 378 -20.00 -8.33 14.39
C GLY A 378 -21.08 -9.40 14.23
N SER A 379 -20.91 -10.32 13.29
CA SER A 379 -21.69 -11.55 13.22
C SER A 379 -21.35 -12.42 14.42
N VAL A 380 -21.83 -12.01 15.58
CA VAL A 380 -21.46 -12.60 16.86
C VAL A 380 -22.71 -13.26 17.45
N ASP A 381 -22.69 -14.58 17.40
CA ASP A 381 -23.62 -15.42 18.16
C ASP A 381 -23.50 -15.14 19.67
N ALA A 382 -24.40 -15.72 20.47
CA ALA A 382 -24.42 -15.48 21.91
C ALA A 382 -23.06 -15.82 22.58
N GLU A 383 -22.35 -16.83 22.05
CA GLU A 383 -21.07 -17.30 22.53
C GLU A 383 -19.95 -16.29 22.23
N GLY A 384 -19.87 -15.78 21.00
CA GLY A 384 -18.90 -14.74 20.68
C GLY A 384 -19.17 -13.43 21.42
N ARG A 385 -20.43 -13.10 21.78
CA ARG A 385 -20.74 -11.93 22.62
C ARG A 385 -20.22 -12.11 24.04
N ALA A 386 -20.30 -13.32 24.58
CA ALA A 386 -19.71 -13.64 25.88
C ALA A 386 -18.18 -13.55 25.82
N LEU A 387 -17.56 -14.07 24.75
CA LEU A 387 -16.12 -13.96 24.53
C LEU A 387 -15.67 -12.50 24.38
N LEU A 388 -16.44 -11.70 23.65
CA LEU A 388 -16.22 -10.27 23.48
C LEU A 388 -16.25 -9.55 24.84
N LYS A 389 -17.30 -9.78 25.66
CA LYS A 389 -17.40 -9.26 27.03
C LYS A 389 -16.20 -9.66 27.89
N HIS A 390 -15.76 -10.91 27.81
CA HIS A 390 -14.61 -11.41 28.55
C HIS A 390 -13.30 -10.71 28.10
N ARG A 391 -13.06 -10.56 26.79
CA ARG A 391 -11.88 -9.87 26.24
C ARG A 391 -11.83 -8.40 26.68
N ILE A 392 -12.99 -7.72 26.69
CA ILE A 392 -13.10 -6.33 27.15
C ILE A 392 -12.80 -6.24 28.64
N GLN A 393 -13.43 -7.09 29.46
CA GLN A 393 -13.21 -7.06 30.91
C GLN A 393 -11.74 -7.28 31.24
N THR A 394 -11.11 -8.27 30.61
CA THR A 394 -9.67 -8.54 30.74
C THR A 394 -8.83 -7.32 30.36
N PHE A 395 -9.16 -6.65 29.25
CA PHE A 395 -8.44 -5.46 28.82
C PHE A 395 -8.59 -4.29 29.80
N VAL A 396 -9.79 -4.05 30.32
CA VAL A 396 -10.07 -3.01 31.33
C VAL A 396 -9.30 -3.27 32.61
N ASP A 397 -9.30 -4.53 33.07
CA ASP A 397 -8.59 -4.93 34.29
C ASP A 397 -7.08 -4.72 34.15
N VAL A 398 -6.51 -5.03 32.98
CA VAL A 398 -5.08 -4.82 32.67
C VAL A 398 -4.74 -3.34 32.53
N LEU A 399 -5.54 -2.57 31.81
CA LEU A 399 -5.22 -1.17 31.51
C LEU A 399 -5.39 -0.26 32.73
N PHE A 400 -6.38 -0.54 33.58
CA PHE A 400 -6.74 0.33 34.70
C PHE A 400 -6.36 -0.24 36.06
N ASP A 401 -5.72 -1.42 36.14
CA ASP A 401 -5.32 -2.06 37.41
C ASP A 401 -6.49 -2.14 38.40
N GLY A 402 -7.70 -2.37 37.86
CA GLY A 402 -8.96 -2.37 38.61
C GLY A 402 -9.49 -1.01 39.09
N ARG A 403 -8.91 0.14 38.66
CA ARG A 403 -9.17 1.47 39.25
C ARG A 403 -10.10 2.41 38.48
N SER A 404 -10.57 2.07 37.26
CA SER A 404 -11.43 2.98 36.48
C SER A 404 -12.92 2.69 36.66
N ASN A 405 -13.51 3.37 37.66
CA ASN A 405 -14.95 3.37 37.90
C ASN A 405 -15.75 3.96 36.72
N GLU A 406 -15.16 4.81 35.89
CA GLU A 406 -15.85 5.48 34.78
C GLU A 406 -16.06 4.54 33.59
N PHE A 407 -15.07 3.72 33.24
CA PHE A 407 -15.22 2.67 32.24
C PHE A 407 -16.16 1.55 32.73
N GLN A 408 -16.05 1.14 34.00
CA GLN A 408 -16.99 0.18 34.59
C GLN A 408 -18.44 0.71 34.60
N ARG A 409 -18.66 2.01 34.87
CA ARG A 409 -19.99 2.64 34.81
C ARG A 409 -20.53 2.76 33.39
N LEU A 410 -19.69 3.09 32.41
CA LEU A 410 -20.09 3.10 31.00
C LEU A 410 -20.44 1.68 30.52
N PHE A 411 -19.61 0.70 30.87
CA PHE A 411 -19.83 -0.69 30.53
C PHE A 411 -21.07 -1.29 31.20
N GLN A 412 -21.39 -0.92 32.44
CA GLN A 412 -22.63 -1.33 33.12
C GLN A 412 -23.90 -0.69 32.53
N ARG A 413 -23.76 0.40 31.78
CA ARG A 413 -24.89 1.08 31.11
C ARG A 413 -25.16 0.55 29.70
N MET A 414 -24.21 -0.16 29.10
CA MET A 414 -24.33 -0.88 27.82
C MET A 414 -24.90 -2.28 28.05
#